data_AF-A0A323U0P1-F1
#
_entry.id   AF-A0A323U0P1-F1
#
_cell.length_a   1.000
_cell.length_b   1.000
_cell.length_c   1.000
_cell.angle_alpha   90.00
_cell.angle_beta   90.00
_cell.angle_gamma   90.00
#
_symmetry.space_group_name_H-M   'P 1'
#
loop_
_entity.id
_entity.type
_entity.pdbx_description
1 polymer ?
#
loop_
_entity_poly.entity_id
_entity_poly.type
_entity_poly.pdbx_seq_one_letter_code
_entity_poly.pdbx_strand_id
1 'polypeptide(L)'
;MGQWIIILAVALIGQFVSDLISFPIPKTIIASIILFLLLEFKVVKADYFKEVLAGCKKHLAFLFLPVGVGIMTQLNSRPIMDYVKVLFIMVLSTFLIMLFTGKLADIIIGIQEKILGNKDKEEGKNE
;
A
#
# COMPACT_ATOMS: atom_id res chain seq x y z
N MET A 1 13.73 6.82 20.01
CA MET A 1 13.16 5.64 20.71
C MET A 1 11.62 5.60 20.60
N GLY A 2 10.87 6.63 21.03
CA GLY A 2 9.40 6.61 21.07
C GLY A 2 8.68 6.34 19.74
N GLN A 3 9.28 6.74 18.61
CA GLN A 3 8.73 6.49 17.27
C GLN A 3 8.57 5.00 16.95
N TRP A 4 9.53 4.16 17.36
CA TRP A 4 9.45 2.71 17.19
C TRP A 4 8.34 2.08 18.01
N ILE A 5 8.16 2.56 19.26
CA ILE A 5 7.13 2.07 20.17
C ILE A 5 5.75 2.30 19.58
N ILE A 6 5.50 3.45 18.99
CA ILE A 6 4.19 3.76 18.37
C ILE A 6 3.93 2.86 17.17
N ILE A 7 4.91 2.64 16.28
CA ILE A 7 4.76 1.74 15.13
C ILE A 7 4.49 0.29 15.61
N LEU A 8 5.24 -0.18 16.61
CA LEU A 8 5.06 -1.52 17.17
C LEU A 8 3.73 -1.66 17.91
N ALA A 9 3.30 -0.65 18.66
CA ALA A 9 2.02 -0.64 19.35
C ALA A 9 0.86 -0.70 18.35
N VAL A 10 0.90 0.10 17.28
CA VAL A 10 -0.12 0.07 16.23
C VAL A 10 -0.11 -1.27 15.48
N ALA A 11 1.05 -1.86 15.23
CA ALA A 11 1.15 -3.19 14.65
C ALA A 11 0.51 -4.27 15.56
N LEU A 12 0.77 -4.22 16.87
CA LEU A 12 0.17 -5.13 17.85
C LEU A 12 -1.34 -4.95 17.96
N ILE A 13 -1.81 -3.70 18.01
CA ILE A 13 -3.25 -3.38 18.03
C ILE A 13 -3.90 -3.86 16.74
N GLY A 14 -3.30 -3.62 15.57
CA GLY A 14 -3.82 -4.08 14.29
C GLY A 14 -3.89 -5.60 14.18
N GLN A 15 -2.93 -6.31 14.74
CA GLN A 15 -2.97 -7.76 14.86
C GLN A 15 -4.10 -8.22 15.80
N PHE A 16 -4.25 -7.59 16.97
CA PHE A 16 -5.31 -7.91 17.92
C PHE A 16 -6.72 -7.65 17.35
N VAL A 17 -6.90 -6.51 16.68
CA VAL A 17 -8.14 -6.16 15.98
C VAL A 17 -8.43 -7.14 14.84
N SER A 18 -7.38 -7.53 14.09
CA SER A 18 -7.50 -8.54 13.04
C SER A 18 -7.85 -9.92 13.56
N ASP A 19 -7.44 -10.29 14.77
CA ASP A 19 -7.79 -11.58 15.36
C ASP A 19 -9.24 -11.61 15.87
N LEU A 20 -9.81 -10.43 16.15
CA LEU A 20 -11.22 -10.26 16.53
C LEU A 20 -12.16 -10.26 15.31
N ILE A 21 -11.68 -9.75 14.17
CA ILE A 21 -12.39 -9.74 12.89
C ILE A 21 -11.94 -10.97 12.09
N SER A 22 -12.80 -11.99 12.00
CA SER A 22 -12.53 -13.26 11.32
C SER A 22 -12.48 -13.16 9.77
N PHE A 23 -11.96 -12.04 9.25
CA PHE A 23 -11.93 -11.72 7.83
C PHE A 23 -10.54 -12.01 7.24
N PRO A 24 -10.42 -12.52 6.00
CA PRO A 24 -9.15 -12.91 5.38
C PRO A 24 -8.32 -11.71 4.88
N ILE A 25 -8.22 -10.64 5.67
CA ILE A 25 -7.34 -9.50 5.37
C ILE A 25 -5.98 -9.75 6.07
N PRO A 26 -4.86 -9.55 5.36
CA PRO A 26 -3.55 -9.57 5.98
C PRO A 26 -3.47 -8.57 7.15
N LYS A 27 -2.98 -9.03 8.31
CA LYS A 27 -2.85 -8.24 9.55
C LYS A 27 -2.12 -6.91 9.34
N THR A 28 -1.15 -6.88 8.42
CA THR A 28 -0.37 -5.70 8.04
C THR A 28 -1.22 -4.59 7.40
N ILE A 29 -2.29 -4.94 6.68
CA ILE A 29 -3.21 -3.97 6.08
C ILE A 29 -4.03 -3.29 7.18
N ILE A 30 -4.52 -4.05 8.17
CA ILE A 30 -5.30 -3.50 9.28
C ILE A 30 -4.45 -2.54 10.13
N ALA A 31 -3.21 -2.92 10.46
CA ALA A 31 -2.28 -2.02 11.13
C ALA A 31 -2.02 -0.73 10.32
N SER A 32 -1.93 -0.83 8.99
CA SER A 32 -1.74 0.33 8.11
C SER A 32 -2.95 1.26 8.09
N ILE A 33 -4.17 0.71 8.07
CA ILE A 33 -5.42 1.48 8.15
C ILE A 33 -5.52 2.19 9.50
N ILE A 34 -5.21 1.51 10.60
CA ILE A 34 -5.23 2.12 11.95
C ILE A 34 -4.22 3.27 12.02
N LEU A 35 -3.00 3.06 11.52
CA LEU A 35 -1.97 4.11 11.48
C LEU A 35 -2.42 5.29 10.62
N PHE A 36 -3.05 5.02 9.48
CA PHE A 36 -3.60 6.04 8.59
C PHE A 36 -4.66 6.89 9.29
N LEU A 37 -5.64 6.25 9.96
CA LEU A 37 -6.66 6.95 10.74
C LEU A 37 -6.04 7.80 11.86
N LEU A 38 -5.02 7.30 12.56
CA LEU A 38 -4.32 8.04 13.60
C LEU A 38 -3.62 9.31 13.07
N LEU A 39 -3.14 9.25 11.82
CA LEU A 39 -2.56 10.38 11.09
C LEU A 39 -3.65 11.36 10.64
N GLU A 40 -4.77 10.86 10.12
CA GLU A 40 -5.90 11.65 9.65
C GLU A 40 -6.52 12.47 10.79
N PHE A 41 -6.73 11.84 11.96
CA PHE A 41 -7.20 12.53 13.17
C PHE A 41 -6.15 13.45 13.81
N LYS A 42 -4.97 13.62 13.19
CA LYS A 42 -3.83 14.43 13.67
C LYS A 42 -3.36 14.09 15.09
N VAL A 43 -3.70 12.90 15.60
CA VAL A 43 -3.22 12.39 16.89
C VAL A 43 -1.70 12.19 16.83
N VAL A 44 -1.18 11.80 15.66
CA VAL A 44 0.26 11.69 15.39
C VAL A 44 0.61 12.43 14.10
N LYS A 45 1.61 13.32 14.14
CA LYS A 45 2.10 14.01 12.93
C LYS A 45 2.92 13.06 12.07
N ALA A 46 2.73 13.09 10.75
CA ALA A 46 3.53 12.30 9.81
C ALA A 46 5.04 12.57 9.95
N ASP A 47 5.42 13.82 10.26
CA ASP A 47 6.81 14.22 10.52
C ASP A 47 7.47 13.45 11.66
N TYR A 48 6.66 12.99 12.62
CA TYR A 48 7.13 12.23 13.77
C TYR A 48 7.80 10.91 13.36
N PHE A 49 7.45 10.32 12.22
CA PHE A 49 8.03 9.05 11.80
C PHE A 49 9.22 9.19 10.83
N LYS A 50 9.63 10.41 10.46
CA LYS A 50 10.66 10.65 9.44
C LYS A 50 11.99 9.95 9.74
N GLU A 51 12.44 10.02 10.99
CA GLU A 51 13.74 9.49 11.41
C GLU A 51 13.75 7.95 11.41
N VAL A 52 12.70 7.31 11.95
CA VAL A 52 12.52 5.86 11.88
C VAL A 52 12.35 5.36 10.45
N LEU A 53 11.54 6.03 9.62
CA LEU A 53 11.40 5.66 8.21
C LEU A 53 12.71 5.80 7.45
N ALA A 54 13.53 6.81 7.75
CA ALA A 54 14.85 6.97 7.13
C ALA A 54 15.77 5.79 7.50
N GLY A 55 15.77 5.36 8.76
CA GLY A 55 16.51 4.17 9.21
C GLY A 55 16.04 2.89 8.53
N CYS A 56 14.73 2.65 8.51
CA CYS A 56 14.14 1.47 7.84
C CYS A 56 14.44 1.47 6.33
N LYS A 57 14.29 2.62 5.65
CA LYS A 57 14.59 2.74 4.22
C LYS A 57 16.07 2.47 3.93
N LYS A 58 16.99 2.97 4.76
CA LYS A 58 18.43 2.73 4.61
C LYS A 58 18.78 1.25 4.68
N HIS A 59 18.12 0.49 5.55
CA HIS A 59 18.39 -0.95 5.74
C HIS A 59 17.38 -1.86 5.04
N LEU A 60 16.53 -1.32 4.17
CA LEU A 60 15.43 -2.05 3.54
C LEU A 60 15.94 -3.24 2.71
N ALA A 61 17.01 -3.05 1.94
CA ALA A 61 17.63 -4.13 1.15
C ALA A 61 18.13 -5.28 2.03
N PHE A 62 18.69 -4.99 3.21
CA PHE A 62 19.13 -6.00 4.17
C PHE A 62 17.93 -6.79 4.74
N LEU A 63 16.81 -6.11 5.02
CA LEU A 63 15.58 -6.78 5.49
C LEU A 63 14.95 -7.70 4.42
N PHE A 64 15.18 -7.43 3.13
CA PHE A 64 14.74 -8.29 2.03
C PHE A 64 15.68 -9.46 1.72
N LEU A 65 16.92 -9.42 2.22
CA LEU A 65 17.94 -10.45 1.97
C LEU A 65 17.48 -11.86 2.42
N PRO A 66 16.89 -12.07 3.62
CA PRO A 66 16.44 -13.39 4.08
C PRO A 66 15.37 -14.00 3.16
N VAL A 67 14.46 -13.18 2.66
CA VAL A 67 13.41 -13.60 1.73
C VAL A 67 14.03 -14.01 0.39
N GLY A 68 14.99 -13.22 -0.12
CA GLY A 68 15.70 -13.51 -1.36
C GLY A 68 16.49 -14.82 -1.32
N VAL A 69 17.28 -15.05 -0.26
CA VAL A 69 18.02 -16.31 -0.11
C VAL A 69 17.09 -17.50 0.08
N GLY A 70 15.96 -17.32 0.77
CA GLY A 70 14.92 -18.34 0.90
C GLY A 70 14.40 -18.81 -0.46
N ILE A 71 14.14 -17.86 -1.37
CA ILE A 71 13.71 -18.18 -2.75
C ILE A 71 14.83 -18.93 -3.49
N MET A 72 16.09 -18.54 -3.36
CA MET A 72 17.21 -19.20 -4.04
C MET A 72 17.34 -20.69 -3.69
N THR A 73 17.04 -21.09 -2.44
CA THR A 73 17.04 -22.51 -2.07
C THR A 73 15.97 -23.32 -2.80
N GLN A 74 14.87 -22.68 -3.19
CA GLN A 74 13.75 -23.33 -3.89
C GLN A 74 13.94 -23.38 -5.41
N LEU A 75 14.80 -22.52 -5.98
CA LEU A 75 15.00 -22.42 -7.43
C LEU A 75 15.47 -23.74 -8.07
N ASN A 76 16.27 -24.54 -7.36
CA ASN A 76 16.75 -25.84 -7.86
C ASN A 76 15.68 -26.96 -7.87
N SER A 77 14.51 -26.74 -7.27
CA SER A 77 13.52 -27.81 -7.07
C SER A 77 12.55 -28.02 -8.24
N ARG A 78 12.56 -27.16 -9.27
CA ARG A 78 11.61 -27.23 -10.40
C ARG A 78 12.26 -26.91 -11.75
N PRO A 79 11.65 -27.34 -12.87
CA PRO A 79 12.14 -27.01 -14.21
C PRO A 79 12.17 -25.49 -14.44
N ILE A 80 13.23 -25.01 -15.08
CA ILE A 80 13.43 -23.58 -15.40
C ILE A 80 12.22 -22.96 -16.14
N MET A 81 11.53 -23.77 -16.94
CA MET A 81 10.38 -23.37 -17.75
C MET A 81 9.20 -22.83 -16.91
N ASP A 82 8.99 -23.35 -15.70
CA ASP A 82 7.89 -22.89 -14.86
C ASP A 82 8.15 -21.51 -14.28
N TYR A 83 9.41 -21.20 -13.92
CA TYR A 83 9.79 -19.87 -13.46
C TYR A 83 9.67 -18.83 -14.58
N VAL A 84 10.00 -19.20 -15.83
CA VAL A 84 9.83 -18.31 -16.98
C VAL A 84 8.34 -18.01 -17.22
N LYS A 85 7.46 -19.00 -17.10
CA LYS A 85 6.00 -18.78 -17.20
C LYS A 85 5.49 -17.85 -16.11
N VAL A 86 5.94 -18.03 -14.86
CA VAL A 86 5.57 -17.15 -13.73
C VAL A 86 6.09 -15.74 -13.93
N LEU A 87 7.33 -15.57 -14.39
CA LEU A 87 7.88 -14.25 -14.70
C LEU A 87 7.08 -13.56 -15.81
N PHE A 88 6.74 -14.30 -16.88
CA PHE A 88 5.93 -13.78 -17.96
C PHE A 88 4.55 -13.32 -17.48
N ILE A 89 3.84 -14.13 -16.68
CA ILE A 89 2.52 -13.76 -16.17
C ILE A 89 2.58 -12.58 -15.19
N MET A 90 3.65 -12.49 -14.38
CA MET A 90 3.86 -11.39 -13.45
C MET A 90 4.08 -10.07 -14.19
N VAL A 91 4.94 -10.06 -15.21
CA VAL A 91 5.19 -8.86 -16.01
C VAL A 91 3.91 -8.45 -16.75
N LEU A 92 3.27 -9.40 -17.44
CA LEU A 92 2.05 -9.13 -18.22
C LEU A 92 0.92 -8.59 -17.33
N SER A 93 0.66 -9.24 -16.19
CA SER A 93 -0.37 -8.80 -15.23
C SER A 93 -0.07 -7.44 -14.64
N THR A 94 1.20 -7.13 -14.34
CA THR A 94 1.60 -5.82 -13.82
C THR A 94 1.28 -4.70 -14.80
N PHE A 95 1.66 -4.88 -16.07
CA PHE A 95 1.32 -3.92 -17.13
C PHE A 95 -0.19 -3.78 -17.31
N LEU A 96 -0.91 -4.90 -17.29
CA LEU A 96 -2.36 -4.89 -17.46
C LEU A 96 -3.03 -4.11 -16.31
N ILE A 97 -2.73 -4.44 -15.06
CA ILE A 97 -3.26 -3.75 -13.88
C ILE A 97 -2.92 -2.27 -13.91
N MET A 98 -1.67 -1.91 -14.21
CA MET A 98 -1.24 -0.51 -14.31
C MET A 98 -2.05 0.26 -15.36
N LEU A 99 -2.28 -0.32 -16.55
CA LEU A 99 -3.10 0.30 -17.59
C LEU A 99 -4.57 0.44 -17.18
N PHE A 100 -5.15 -0.59 -16.56
CA PHE A 100 -6.53 -0.56 -16.09
C PHE A 100 -6.72 0.47 -14.97
N THR A 101 -5.88 0.44 -13.94
CA THR A 101 -5.95 1.41 -12.83
C THR A 101 -5.71 2.84 -13.32
N GLY A 102 -4.76 3.06 -14.24
CA GLY A 102 -4.52 4.37 -14.85
C GLY A 102 -5.75 4.88 -15.62
N LYS A 103 -6.31 4.07 -16.53
CA LYS A 103 -7.54 4.41 -17.27
C LYS A 103 -8.72 4.68 -16.35
N LEU A 104 -8.88 3.89 -15.28
CA LEU A 104 -9.94 4.11 -14.30
C LEU A 104 -9.77 5.44 -13.56
N ALA A 105 -8.54 5.79 -13.16
CA ALA A 105 -8.25 7.07 -12.53
C ALA A 105 -8.56 8.24 -13.48
N ASP A 106 -8.15 8.16 -14.75
CA ASP A 106 -8.41 9.19 -15.76
C ASP A 106 -9.92 9.41 -15.97
N ILE A 107 -10.71 8.33 -16.01
CA ILE A 107 -12.17 8.40 -16.12
C ILE A 107 -12.77 9.10 -14.89
N ILE A 108 -12.34 8.73 -13.68
CA ILE A 108 -12.83 9.32 -12.44
C ILE A 108 -12.50 10.82 -12.39
N ILE A 109 -11.29 11.21 -12.79
CA ILE A 109 -10.87 12.61 -12.85
C ILE A 109 -11.71 13.38 -13.87
N GLY A 110 -11.90 12.85 -15.07
CA GLY A 110 -12.72 13.49 -16.11
C GLY A 110 -14.21 13.64 -15.72
N ILE A 111 -14.75 12.70 -14.94
CA ILE A 111 -16.11 12.84 -14.37
C ILE A 111 -16.15 13.93 -13.31
N GLN A 112 -15.16 14.01 -12.41
CA GLN A 112 -15.09 15.08 -11.41
C GLN A 112 -15.01 16.46 -12.06
N GLU A 113 -14.16 16.64 -13.08
CA GLU A 113 -14.05 17.93 -13.79
C GLU A 113 -15.36 18.37 -14.44
N LYS A 114 -16.12 17.43 -15.04
CA LYS A 114 -17.45 17.75 -15.61
C LYS A 114 -18.48 18.13 -14.55
N ILE A 115 -18.45 17.49 -13.38
CA ILE A 115 -19.39 17.78 -12.28
C ILE A 115 -19.07 19.13 -11.63
N LEU A 116 -17.79 19.44 -11.38
CA LEU A 116 -17.35 20.73 -10.85
C LEU A 116 -17.61 21.86 -11.86
N GLY A 117 -17.28 21.67 -13.14
CA GLY A 117 -17.53 22.68 -14.18
C GLY A 117 -19.02 22.91 -14.52
N ASN A 118 -19.94 22.00 -14.11
CA ASN A 118 -21.38 22.24 -14.22
C ASN A 118 -21.92 23.04 -13.03
N LYS A 119 -21.34 22.90 -11.82
CA LYS A 119 -21.73 23.71 -10.65
C LYS A 119 -21.39 25.19 -10.83
N ASP A 120 -20.21 25.50 -11.35
CA ASP A 120 -19.80 26.89 -11.61
C ASP A 120 -20.71 27.58 -12.65
N LYS A 121 -21.34 26.82 -13.56
CA LYS A 121 -22.28 27.34 -14.56
C LYS A 121 -23.72 27.49 -14.06
N GLU A 122 -24.12 26.73 -13.04
CA GLU A 122 -25.43 26.87 -12.40
C GLU A 122 -25.45 27.99 -11.35
N GLU A 123 -24.35 28.23 -10.64
CA GLU A 123 -24.25 29.34 -9.68
C GLU A 123 -24.22 30.71 -10.38
N GLY A 124 -23.49 30.86 -11.49
CA GLY A 124 -23.44 32.12 -12.25
C GLY A 124 -24.68 32.44 -13.13
N LYS A 125 -25.72 31.58 -13.12
CA LYS A 125 -26.97 31.79 -13.87
C LYS A 125 -28.15 32.17 -12.96
N ASN A 126 -27.94 32.13 -11.64
CA ASN A 126 -28.93 32.49 -10.62
C ASN A 126 -28.61 33.84 -9.92
N GLU A 127 -27.55 34.54 -10.35
CA GLU A 127 -27.30 35.97 -10.12
C GLU A 127 -27.74 36.80 -11.34
#